data_AF-A0A0G9MTT2-F1
#
_entry.id   AF-A0A0G9MTT2-F1
#
_cell.length_a   1.000
_cell.length_b   1.000
_cell.length_c   1.000
_cell.angle_alpha   90.00
_cell.angle_beta   90.00
_cell.angle_gamma   90.00
#
_symmetry.space_group_name_H-M   'P 1'
#
loop_
_entity.id
_entity.type
_entity.pdbx_description
1 polymer ?
#
loop_
_entity_poly.entity_id
_entity_poly.type
_entity_poly.pdbx_seq_one_letter_code
_entity_poly.pdbx_strand_id
1 'polypeptide(L)'
;MGSKARNRFPTHHGYGELGLSRFFALYLAQAAWLGLGAYLYMHAYWPSTCTPANLIEIYGCSMRLPENGGWREASLLTWLWATPILVALEVSRRMGKDAP
;
A
#
# COMPACT_ATOMS: atom_id res chain seq x y z
N MET A 1 -8.90 -6.75 45.91
CA MET A 1 -7.68 -6.68 45.08
C MET A 1 -7.86 -7.56 43.86
N GLY A 2 -8.28 -6.98 42.72
CA GLY A 2 -8.41 -7.72 41.46
C GLY A 2 -7.08 -7.70 40.73
N SER A 3 -6.43 -8.85 40.60
CA SER A 3 -5.25 -9.00 39.75
C SER A 3 -5.69 -8.82 38.30
N LYS A 4 -5.32 -7.68 37.69
CA LYS A 4 -5.36 -7.49 36.24
C LYS A 4 -4.46 -8.55 35.61
N ALA A 5 -5.06 -9.64 35.13
CA ALA A 5 -4.40 -10.59 34.25
C ALA A 5 -3.89 -9.79 33.05
N ARG A 6 -2.57 -9.66 32.97
CA ARG A 6 -1.86 -8.97 31.90
C ARG A 6 -2.07 -9.78 30.63
N ASN A 7 -2.95 -9.31 29.75
CA ASN A 7 -3.22 -9.90 28.43
C ASN A 7 -1.95 -9.86 27.56
N ARG A 8 -1.00 -10.75 27.85
CA ARG A 8 0.13 -11.07 26.99
C ARG A 8 -0.37 -12.19 26.10
N PHE A 9 -0.94 -11.84 24.94
CA PHE A 9 -1.28 -12.80 23.90
C PHE A 9 0.03 -13.37 23.32
N PRO A 10 0.40 -14.62 23.64
CA PRO A 10 1.55 -15.24 23.04
C PRO A 10 1.12 -15.71 21.64
N THR A 11 1.70 -15.11 20.59
CA THR A 11 1.92 -15.78 19.31
C THR A 11 0.84 -16.77 18.85
N HIS A 12 -0.39 -16.29 18.62
CA HIS A 12 -1.39 -17.10 17.92
C HIS A 12 -1.19 -16.92 16.41
N HIS A 13 -0.31 -17.73 15.84
CA HIS A 13 -0.41 -18.10 14.43
C HIS A 13 -1.55 -19.12 14.29
N GLY A 14 -2.79 -18.62 14.34
CA GLY A 14 -4.00 -19.41 14.16
C GLY A 14 -4.94 -18.66 13.22
N TYR A 15 -5.60 -19.40 12.32
CA TYR A 15 -6.70 -18.89 11.51
C TYR A 15 -7.85 -18.49 12.46
N GLY A 16 -7.82 -17.26 12.96
CA GLY A 16 -8.96 -16.65 13.63
C GLY A 16 -9.91 -16.14 12.57
N GLU A 17 -11.19 -16.52 12.66
CA GLU A 17 -12.24 -15.95 11.81
C GLU A 17 -12.13 -14.42 11.84
N LEU A 18 -11.96 -13.84 10.66
CA LEU A 18 -11.98 -12.40 10.49
C LEU A 18 -13.42 -11.95 10.79
N GLY A 19 -13.66 -11.49 12.02
CA GLY A 19 -14.93 -10.87 12.37
C GLY A 19 -15.29 -9.76 11.37
N LEU A 20 -16.59 -9.58 11.12
CA LEU A 20 -17.11 -8.71 10.06
C LEU A 20 -16.48 -7.29 10.06
N SER A 21 -16.21 -6.75 11.25
CA SER A 21 -15.57 -5.45 11.44
C SER A 21 -14.14 -5.39 10.90
N ARG A 22 -13.34 -6.44 11.10
CA ARG A 22 -11.96 -6.52 10.60
C ARG A 22 -11.95 -6.65 9.08
N PHE A 23 -12.83 -7.49 8.54
CA PHE A 23 -12.98 -7.64 7.10
C PHE A 23 -13.35 -6.30 6.46
N PHE A 24 -14.37 -5.64 6.97
CA PHE A 24 -14.79 -4.32 6.49
C PHE A 24 -13.65 -3.29 6.56
N ALA A 25 -12.93 -3.19 7.68
CA ALA A 25 -11.83 -2.25 7.84
C ALA A 25 -10.70 -2.50 6.82
N LEU A 26 -10.35 -3.76 6.55
CA LEU A 26 -9.33 -4.12 5.58
C LEU A 26 -9.72 -3.70 4.15
N TYR A 27 -10.95 -4.01 3.73
CA TYR A 27 -11.43 -3.63 2.41
C TYR A 27 -11.61 -2.13 2.26
N LEU A 28 -12.05 -1.44 3.32
CA LEU A 28 -12.13 0.02 3.32
C LEU A 28 -10.75 0.66 3.17
N ALA A 29 -9.75 0.15 3.90
CA ALA A 29 -8.37 0.63 3.76
C ALA A 29 -7.83 0.39 2.35
N GLN A 30 -8.14 -0.75 1.75
CA GLN A 30 -7.74 -1.09 0.39
C GLN A 30 -8.42 -0.19 -0.65
N ALA A 31 -9.72 0.06 -0.51
CA ALA A 31 -10.46 1.01 -1.35
C ALA A 31 -9.92 2.44 -1.19
N ALA A 32 -9.64 2.88 0.04
CA ALA A 32 -9.04 4.18 0.31
C ALA A 32 -7.64 4.30 -0.31
N TRP A 33 -6.84 3.24 -0.26
CA TRP A 33 -5.51 3.22 -0.88
C TRP A 33 -5.60 3.36 -2.42
N LEU A 34 -6.51 2.64 -3.06
CA LEU A 34 -6.73 2.75 -4.51
C LEU A 34 -7.29 4.13 -4.90
N GLY A 35 -8.25 4.64 -4.11
CA GLY A 35 -8.81 5.97 -4.30
C GLY A 35 -7.76 7.08 -4.13
N LEU A 36 -6.85 6.94 -3.16
CA LEU A 36 -5.72 7.85 -2.97
C LEU A 36 -4.81 7.86 -4.20
N GLY A 37 -4.47 6.70 -4.75
CA GLY A 37 -3.68 6.59 -5.97
C GLY A 37 -4.33 7.28 -7.17
N ALA A 38 -5.61 7.01 -7.40
CA ALA A 38 -6.38 7.64 -8.48
C ALA A 38 -6.47 9.17 -8.30
N TYR A 39 -6.74 9.62 -7.08
CA TYR A 39 -6.77 11.05 -6.75
C TYR A 39 -5.43 11.73 -7.03
N LEU A 40 -4.33 11.13 -6.57
CA LEU A 40 -2.98 11.65 -6.81
C LEU A 40 -2.65 11.66 -8.31
N TYR A 41 -2.99 10.61 -9.05
CA TYR A 41 -2.73 10.53 -10.49
C TYR A 41 -3.48 11.60 -11.28
N MET A 42 -4.76 11.86 -10.95
CA MET A 42 -5.56 12.89 -11.61
C MET A 42 -5.09 14.33 -11.29
N HIS A 43 -4.46 14.55 -10.14
CA HIS A 43 -4.10 15.88 -9.64
C HIS A 43 -2.59 16.17 -9.68
N ALA A 44 -1.76 15.19 -10.05
CA ALA A 44 -0.33 15.36 -10.21
C ALA A 44 0.01 15.95 -11.57
N TYR A 45 0.99 16.84 -11.59
CA TYR A 45 1.44 17.45 -12.82
C TYR A 45 2.59 16.63 -13.44
N TRP A 46 2.36 16.08 -14.63
CA TRP A 46 3.39 15.40 -15.40
C TRP A 46 4.16 16.43 -16.24
N PRO A 47 5.50 16.45 -16.20
CA PRO A 47 6.28 17.34 -17.05
C PRO A 47 6.05 17.01 -18.53
N SER A 48 6.06 18.02 -19.40
CA SER A 48 5.87 17.84 -20.86
C SER A 48 6.91 16.91 -21.51
N THR A 49 8.06 16.75 -20.86
CA THR A 49 9.13 15.82 -21.27
C THR A 49 8.86 14.37 -20.90
N CYS A 50 7.83 14.08 -20.10
CA CYS A 50 7.47 12.75 -19.62
C CYS A 50 5.94 12.65 -19.43
N THR A 51 5.23 12.48 -20.54
CA THR A 51 3.79 12.21 -20.57
C THR A 51 3.57 10.72 -20.85
N PRO A 52 3.25 9.90 -19.83
CA PRO A 52 3.19 8.47 -20.00
C PRO A 52 1.91 8.05 -20.76
N ALA A 53 2.07 7.31 -21.85
CA ALA A 53 0.98 6.69 -22.59
C ALA A 53 0.62 5.30 -22.03
N ASN A 54 1.58 4.63 -21.37
CA ASN A 54 1.46 3.25 -20.92
C ASN A 54 1.95 3.07 -19.47
N LEU A 55 1.50 2.00 -18.80
CA LEU A 55 1.89 1.70 -17.41
C LEU A 55 3.41 1.63 -17.20
N ILE A 56 4.16 1.08 -18.15
CA ILE A 56 5.62 0.98 -18.06
C ILE A 56 6.25 2.38 -18.06
N GLU A 57 5.75 3.28 -18.90
CA GLU A 57 6.21 4.66 -18.98
C GLU A 57 5.86 5.44 -17.71
N ILE A 58 4.72 5.14 -17.06
CA ILE A 58 4.37 5.74 -15.75
C ILE A 58 5.47 5.44 -14.74
N TYR A 59 5.94 4.19 -14.63
CA TYR A 59 7.02 3.85 -13.72
C TYR A 59 8.36 4.48 -14.12
N GLY A 60 8.70 4.49 -15.41
CA GLY A 60 9.92 5.13 -15.90
C GLY A 60 9.96 6.64 -15.63
N CYS A 61 8.85 7.33 -15.89
CA CYS A 61 8.70 8.76 -15.65
C CYS A 61 8.48 9.10 -14.17
N SER A 62 8.02 8.15 -13.33
CA SER A 62 7.72 8.38 -11.91
C SER A 62 8.88 8.96 -11.14
N MET A 63 10.13 8.59 -11.46
CA MET A 63 11.32 9.11 -10.77
C MET A 63 11.53 10.62 -10.93
N ARG A 64 10.99 11.22 -12.01
CA ARG A 64 11.06 12.66 -12.25
C ARG A 64 9.89 13.45 -11.67
N LEU A 65 8.85 12.80 -11.16
CA LEU A 65 7.71 13.49 -10.55
C LEU A 65 8.11 14.50 -9.46
N PRO A 66 8.95 14.14 -8.47
CA PRO A 66 9.31 15.07 -7.41
C PRO A 66 10.19 16.24 -7.87
N GLU A 67 10.72 16.25 -9.10
CA GLU A 67 11.60 17.32 -9.60
C GLU A 67 10.89 18.68 -9.69
N ASN A 68 9.57 18.69 -9.94
CA ASN A 68 8.77 19.92 -9.99
C ASN A 68 8.29 20.40 -8.61
N GLY A 69 8.66 19.73 -7.52
CA GLY A 69 8.59 20.28 -6.16
C GLY A 69 7.22 20.26 -5.48
N GLY A 70 6.23 19.52 -5.99
CA GLY A 70 4.91 19.43 -5.36
C GLY A 70 4.73 18.19 -4.48
N TRP A 71 3.95 18.35 -3.40
CA TRP A 71 3.67 17.26 -2.45
C TRP A 71 2.85 16.13 -3.09
N ARG A 72 2.03 16.45 -4.11
CA ARG A 72 1.17 15.47 -4.81
C ARG A 72 2.02 14.54 -5.65
N GLU A 73 3.01 15.08 -6.33
CA GLU A 73 3.94 14.38 -7.20
C GLU A 73 4.84 13.45 -6.39
N ALA A 74 5.39 13.93 -5.27
CA ALA A 74 6.15 13.11 -4.33
C ALA A 74 5.30 12.00 -3.69
N SER A 75 4.04 12.30 -3.37
CA SER A 75 3.10 11.30 -2.85
C SER A 75 2.73 10.26 -3.90
N LEU A 76 2.55 10.66 -5.17
CA LEU A 76 2.25 9.74 -6.27
C LEU A 76 3.44 8.81 -6.54
N LEU A 77 4.66 9.33 -6.56
CA LEU A 77 5.87 8.49 -6.62
C LEU A 77 5.84 7.45 -5.51
N THR A 78 5.63 7.89 -4.27
CA THR A 78 5.62 7.00 -3.10
C THR A 78 4.52 5.95 -3.23
N TRP A 79 3.32 6.33 -3.68
CA TRP A 79 2.22 5.41 -3.89
C TRP A 79 2.53 4.37 -4.98
N LEU A 80 3.09 4.82 -6.12
CA LEU A 80 3.48 3.96 -7.24
C LEU A 80 4.51 2.92 -6.81
N TRP A 81 5.50 3.30 -6.00
CA TRP A 81 6.55 2.37 -5.55
C TRP A 81 6.16 1.57 -4.31
N ALA A 82 5.26 2.07 -3.47
CA ALA A 82 4.74 1.31 -2.34
C ALA A 82 3.88 0.12 -2.80
N THR A 83 3.08 0.25 -3.85
CA THR A 83 2.22 -0.84 -4.34
C THR A 83 2.98 -2.13 -4.72
N PRO A 84 4.01 -2.12 -5.58
CA PRO A 84 4.76 -3.34 -5.91
C PRO A 84 5.52 -3.89 -4.70
N ILE A 85 6.03 -3.03 -3.80
CA ILE A 85 6.69 -3.47 -2.57
C ILE A 85 5.70 -4.21 -1.67
N LEU A 86 4.51 -3.65 -1.43
CA LEU A 86 3.48 -4.28 -0.60
C LEU A 86 3.02 -5.61 -1.20
N VAL A 87 2.86 -5.67 -2.52
CA VAL A 87 2.54 -6.92 -3.23
C VAL A 87 3.66 -7.94 -3.09
N ALA A 88 4.92 -7.55 -3.29
CA ALA A 88 6.07 -8.44 -3.13
C ALA A 88 6.18 -8.96 -1.69
N LEU A 89 5.94 -8.13 -0.68
CA LEU A 89 5.93 -8.52 0.72
C LEU A 89 4.77 -9.47 1.05
N GLU A 90 3.60 -9.26 0.46
CA GLU A 90 2.47 -10.19 0.59
C GLU A 90 2.80 -11.55 -0.02
N VAL A 91 3.37 -11.56 -1.23
CA VAL A 91 3.79 -12.80 -1.92
C VAL A 91 4.86 -13.53 -1.10
N SER A 92 5.90 -12.82 -0.65
CA SER A 92 6.95 -13.36 0.20
C SER A 92 6.38 -13.97 1.48
N ARG A 93 5.41 -13.30 2.13
CA ARG A 93 4.76 -13.81 3.33
C ARG A 93 3.97 -15.09 3.08
N ARG A 94 3.34 -15.21 1.91
CA ARG A 94 2.63 -16.44 1.51
C ARG A 94 3.59 -17.58 1.25
N MET A 95 4.65 -17.33 0.47
CA MET A 95 5.67 -18.33 0.18
C MET A 95 6.40 -18.83 1.44
N GLY A 96 6.71 -17.94 2.39
CA GLY A 96 7.34 -18.30 3.66
C GLY A 96 6.45 -19.10 4.60
N LYS A 97 5.13 -19.08 4.39
CA LYS A 97 4.14 -19.88 5.15
C LYS A 97 3.98 -21.29 4.58
N ASP A 98 4.38 -21.50 3.32
CA ASP A 98 4.35 -22.78 2.61
C ASP A 98 5.71 -23.52 2.65
N ALA A 99 6.72 -22.95 3.31
CA ALA A 99 8.01 -23.62 3.54
C ALA A 99 7.87 -24.67 4.68
N PRO A 100 8.40 -25.91 4.49
CA PRO A 100 8.23 -27.02 5.42
C PRO A 100 8.92 -26.83 6.77
#